data_AF-A0A067THR1-F1
#
_entry.id   AF-A0A067THR1-F1
#
_cell.length_a   1.000
_cell.length_b   1.000
_cell.length_c   1.000
_cell.angle_alpha   90.00
_cell.angle_beta   90.00
_cell.angle_gamma   90.00
#
_symmetry.space_group_name_H-M   'P 1'
#
loop_
_entity.id
_entity.type
_entity.pdbx_description
1 polymer ?
#
loop_
_entity_poly.entity_id
_entity_poly.type
_entity_poly.pdbx_seq_one_letter_code
_entity_poly.pdbx_strand_id
1 'polypeptide(L)'
;MAELSLPSNVQVPYAPPDLPNLLSLAGYLYLLSSSSSLADAIINAPLLGPLLIGILLGPSLAGLLPPATQQVFIDLGYIGLILIVFEAGLTTDLPLLIGNAGLSFAAALTGILLPIALSMALFKGAWGYTGQQAFAAGAALCSTSLGTTLALLTPNLRKTRVGSVLMCAALLDDVVGLVIAGIIPGLAEAESGVDWVTIVRPVLVSIAFGLGTPCLAWFIRKLLQFDWTRIPTPLRIATNKVRLWRRNTGSPLLYDSRTQLLVIILTLSAFVAGTKYAGTSELFGAYLASALLAYIFSGPNRCYLSASKSSAATSTPTNLSSPSISASPRNFGTPPTPEYTVSESLNPSMDAFTTYLQPILTPFLGPIFFASIGSALPVGALFTTYPNSTLNGADVNRGPASHRVVWRGVVYALLMILAKMAVGLWILVWPEPGRRHEISAMLWWWEHQQQDPRGSKSQARGDNPSEPTRTRAAALLGLAMVARGEIALIVAQLARPLLLGASSTIQVGTTDEEPFAIVIWAILVSTVGGALGVGLLLGSWRRKDEKLS
;
A
#
# COMPACT_ATOMS: atom_id res chain seq x y z
N MET A 1 -20.02 -21.50 -11.60
CA MET A 1 -21.23 -21.25 -10.79
C MET A 1 -21.25 -22.29 -9.68
N ALA A 2 -20.80 -21.94 -8.48
CA ALA A 2 -20.98 -22.81 -7.31
C ALA A 2 -22.41 -22.61 -6.81
N GLU A 3 -23.17 -23.70 -6.73
CA GLU A 3 -24.49 -23.69 -6.07
C GLU A 3 -24.32 -23.18 -4.65
N LEU A 4 -25.01 -22.09 -4.31
CA LEU A 4 -25.16 -21.64 -2.93
C LEU A 4 -26.13 -22.61 -2.24
N SER A 5 -25.68 -23.83 -1.93
CA SER A 5 -26.43 -24.75 -1.10
C SER A 5 -26.61 -24.08 0.27
N LEU A 6 -27.82 -23.59 0.56
CA LEU A 6 -28.15 -23.08 1.88
C LEU A 6 -27.74 -24.14 2.91
N PRO A 7 -26.92 -23.79 3.93
CA PRO A 7 -26.54 -24.76 4.94
C PRO A 7 -27.82 -25.35 5.53
N SER A 8 -27.83 -26.68 5.70
CA SER A 8 -28.91 -27.40 6.36
C SER A 8 -29.35 -26.65 7.61
N ASN A 9 -30.66 -26.56 7.88
CA ASN A 9 -31.27 -25.91 9.06
C ASN A 9 -30.90 -26.62 10.40
N VAL A 10 -29.62 -26.93 10.60
CA VAL A 10 -29.05 -27.54 11.80
C VAL A 10 -28.55 -26.41 12.66
N GLN A 11 -29.28 -26.15 13.73
CA GLN A 11 -28.83 -25.21 14.76
C GLN A 11 -27.57 -25.78 15.42
N VAL A 12 -26.50 -24.99 15.50
CA VAL A 12 -25.32 -25.35 16.30
C VAL A 12 -25.68 -25.11 17.77
N PRO A 13 -25.75 -26.16 18.61
CA PRO A 13 -26.08 -25.98 20.03
C PRO A 13 -24.98 -25.18 20.72
N TYR A 14 -25.35 -24.23 21.58
CA TYR A 14 -24.40 -23.50 22.42
C TYR A 14 -23.83 -24.45 23.47
N ALA A 15 -22.62 -24.94 23.24
CA ALA A 15 -21.84 -25.74 24.17
C ALA A 15 -20.56 -24.99 24.55
N PRO A 16 -20.11 -25.05 25.82
CA PRO A 16 -18.86 -24.43 26.23
C PRO A 16 -17.69 -25.08 25.47
N PRO A 17 -16.75 -24.29 24.93
CA PRO A 17 -15.59 -24.84 24.23
C PRO A 17 -14.62 -25.51 25.21
N ASP A 18 -13.90 -26.52 24.74
CA ASP A 18 -12.89 -27.22 25.53
C ASP A 18 -11.75 -26.27 25.96
N LEU A 19 -11.23 -26.48 27.17
CA LEU A 19 -10.15 -25.66 27.74
C LEU A 19 -8.90 -25.56 26.85
N PRO A 20 -8.39 -26.64 26.21
CA PRO A 20 -7.23 -26.55 25.33
C PRO A 20 -7.48 -25.64 24.13
N ASN A 21 -8.69 -25.67 23.55
CA ASN A 21 -9.05 -24.82 22.41
C ASN A 21 -9.17 -23.34 22.81
N LEU A 22 -9.73 -23.08 23.99
CA LEU A 22 -9.80 -21.72 24.54
C LEU A 22 -8.40 -21.16 24.81
N LEU A 23 -7.51 -21.98 25.38
CA LEU A 23 -6.13 -21.60 25.66
C LEU A 23 -5.32 -21.37 24.37
N SER A 24 -5.47 -22.23 23.35
CA SER A 24 -4.80 -22.03 22.06
C SER A 24 -5.28 -20.77 21.36
N LEU A 25 -6.59 -20.49 21.37
CA LEU A 25 -7.17 -19.27 20.78
C LEU A 25 -6.72 -18.00 21.52
N ALA A 26 -6.86 -17.98 22.84
CA ALA A 26 -6.47 -16.82 23.65
C ALA A 26 -4.94 -16.58 23.58
N GLY A 27 -4.15 -17.65 23.66
CA GLY A 27 -2.71 -17.60 23.51
C GLY A 27 -2.28 -17.10 22.14
N TYR A 28 -2.91 -17.60 21.07
CA TYR A 28 -2.66 -17.14 19.70
C TYR A 28 -2.91 -15.64 19.56
N LEU A 29 -4.10 -15.16 19.95
CA LEU A 29 -4.46 -13.74 19.85
C LEU A 29 -3.54 -12.84 20.70
N TYR A 30 -3.18 -13.27 21.92
CA TYR A 30 -2.26 -12.52 22.76
C TYR A 30 -0.86 -12.44 22.15
N LEU A 31 -0.35 -13.56 21.62
CA LEU A 31 0.96 -13.60 20.95
C LEU A 31 0.99 -12.73 19.69
N LEU A 32 -0.10 -12.66 18.92
CA LEU A 32 -0.20 -11.72 17.79
C LEU A 32 -0.06 -10.27 18.25
N SER A 33 -0.77 -9.88 19.30
CA SER A 33 -0.70 -8.52 19.84
C SER A 33 0.68 -8.20 20.43
N SER A 34 1.21 -9.09 21.29
CA SER A 34 2.52 -8.89 21.92
C SER A 34 3.67 -8.88 20.92
N SER A 35 3.63 -9.74 19.89
CA SER A 35 4.66 -9.77 18.85
C SER A 35 4.65 -8.53 17.98
N SER A 36 3.49 -7.95 17.69
CA SER A 36 3.37 -6.69 16.96
C SER A 36 4.05 -5.55 17.70
N SER A 37 3.74 -5.37 18.98
CA SER A 37 4.38 -4.35 19.83
C SER A 37 5.89 -4.57 19.99
N LEU A 38 6.33 -5.82 20.09
CA LEU A 38 7.75 -6.16 20.18
C LEU A 38 8.49 -5.84 18.86
N ALA A 39 7.90 -6.18 17.72
CA ALA A 39 8.48 -5.90 16.41
C ALA A 39 8.55 -4.40 16.13
N ASP A 40 7.54 -3.63 16.56
CA ASP A 40 7.60 -2.17 16.48
C ASP A 40 8.77 -1.60 17.29
N ALA A 41 8.93 -2.03 18.54
CA ALA A 41 9.99 -1.56 19.42
C ALA A 41 11.42 -1.87 18.93
N ILE A 42 11.64 -3.03 18.28
CA ILE A 42 12.98 -3.48 17.88
C ILE A 42 13.32 -2.99 16.47
N ILE A 43 12.39 -3.11 15.51
CA ILE A 43 12.66 -2.94 14.08
C ILE A 43 11.76 -1.90 13.38
N ASN A 44 10.87 -1.21 14.10
CA ASN A 44 9.87 -0.26 13.55
C ASN A 44 9.01 -0.89 12.43
N ALA A 45 8.70 -2.18 12.59
CA ALA A 45 7.94 -2.95 11.61
C ALA A 45 6.93 -3.86 12.33
N PRO A 46 5.81 -3.30 12.85
CA PRO A 46 4.85 -4.03 13.68
C PRO A 46 4.27 -5.27 12.98
N LEU A 47 4.07 -5.20 11.66
CA LEU A 47 3.42 -6.27 10.89
C LEU A 47 4.30 -7.54 10.75
N LEU A 48 5.61 -7.45 10.97
CA LEU A 48 6.50 -8.61 10.94
C LEU A 48 6.32 -9.55 12.13
N GLY A 49 5.94 -9.03 13.30
CA GLY A 49 5.72 -9.84 14.50
C GLY A 49 4.62 -10.90 14.30
N PRO A 50 3.39 -10.50 13.93
CA PRO A 50 2.28 -11.42 13.65
C PRO A 50 2.61 -12.43 12.55
N LEU A 51 3.34 -12.02 11.50
CA LEU A 51 3.80 -12.91 10.44
C LEU A 51 4.72 -14.02 10.98
N LEU A 52 5.68 -13.68 11.85
CA LEU A 52 6.56 -14.67 12.49
C LEU A 52 5.79 -15.59 13.42
N ILE A 53 4.83 -15.07 14.19
CA ILE A 53 3.96 -15.91 15.03
C ILE A 53 3.12 -16.86 14.18
N GLY A 54 2.60 -16.39 13.04
CA GLY A 54 1.90 -17.24 12.07
C GLY A 54 2.76 -18.38 11.54
N ILE A 55 4.04 -18.10 11.26
CA ILE A 55 5.01 -19.13 10.87
C ILE A 55 5.22 -20.13 12.01
N LEU A 56 5.53 -19.65 13.22
CA LEU A 56 5.90 -20.47 14.37
C LEU A 56 4.73 -21.34 14.87
N LEU A 57 3.53 -20.77 14.91
CA LEU A 57 2.32 -21.43 15.40
C LEU A 57 1.51 -22.12 14.30
N GLY A 58 1.90 -21.93 13.04
CA GLY A 58 1.24 -22.52 11.89
C GLY A 58 1.44 -24.04 11.79
N PRO A 59 0.73 -24.69 10.84
CA PRO A 59 0.75 -26.15 10.66
C PRO A 59 2.14 -26.74 10.44
N SER A 60 3.04 -25.98 9.82
CA SER A 60 4.40 -26.41 9.47
C SER A 60 5.31 -26.61 10.68
N LEU A 61 5.02 -25.99 11.83
CA LEU A 61 5.89 -26.00 13.01
C LEU A 61 5.17 -26.50 14.26
N ALA A 62 4.32 -25.68 14.89
CA ALA A 62 3.63 -26.07 16.12
C ALA A 62 2.23 -26.66 15.88
N GLY A 63 1.56 -26.31 14.78
CA GLY A 63 0.23 -26.82 14.44
C GLY A 63 -0.83 -26.59 15.53
N LEU A 64 -0.77 -25.45 16.22
CA LEU A 64 -1.56 -25.22 17.44
C LEU A 64 -3.06 -25.02 17.16
N LEU A 65 -3.41 -24.51 15.98
CA LEU A 65 -4.79 -24.19 15.61
C LEU A 65 -5.42 -25.30 14.77
N PRO A 66 -6.68 -25.71 15.08
CA PRO A 66 -7.43 -26.61 14.20
C PRO A 66 -7.63 -26.01 12.80
N PRO A 67 -7.71 -26.84 11.73
CA PRO A 67 -7.89 -26.35 10.36
C PRO A 67 -9.12 -25.46 10.16
N ALA A 68 -10.23 -25.78 10.84
CA ALA A 68 -11.46 -24.97 10.78
C ALA A 68 -11.24 -23.55 11.34
N THR A 69 -10.53 -23.44 12.46
CA THR A 69 -10.18 -22.14 13.06
C THR A 69 -9.22 -21.35 12.17
N GLN A 70 -8.27 -22.04 11.53
CA GLN A 70 -7.36 -21.41 10.58
C GLN A 70 -8.11 -20.82 9.38
N GLN A 71 -9.12 -21.52 8.85
CA GLN A 71 -9.96 -21.00 7.78
C GLN A 71 -10.71 -19.72 8.20
N VAL A 72 -11.27 -19.70 9.41
CA VAL A 72 -11.94 -18.50 9.95
C VAL A 72 -10.96 -17.32 10.07
N PHE A 73 -9.72 -17.55 10.51
CA PHE A 73 -8.70 -16.50 10.57
C PHE A 73 -8.20 -16.06 9.19
N ILE A 74 -8.20 -16.95 8.18
CA ILE A 74 -7.94 -16.56 6.79
C ILE A 74 -9.06 -15.63 6.30
N ASP A 75 -10.32 -15.99 6.51
CA ASP A 75 -11.47 -15.20 6.07
C ASP A 75 -11.53 -13.83 6.77
N LEU A 76 -11.35 -13.80 8.10
CA LEU A 76 -11.24 -12.54 8.87
C LEU A 76 -10.03 -11.71 8.44
N GLY A 77 -8.89 -12.37 8.22
CA GLY A 77 -7.69 -11.72 7.71
C GLY A 77 -7.91 -11.11 6.34
N TYR A 78 -8.68 -11.75 5.47
CA TYR A 78 -9.01 -11.21 4.15
C TYR A 78 -9.87 -9.93 4.23
N ILE A 79 -10.77 -9.84 5.20
CA ILE A 79 -11.48 -8.58 5.51
C ILE A 79 -10.48 -7.51 5.98
N GLY A 80 -9.53 -7.88 6.84
CA GLY A 80 -8.41 -7.01 7.23
C GLY A 80 -7.62 -6.50 6.03
N LEU A 81 -7.29 -7.36 5.07
CA LEU A 81 -6.60 -7.00 3.83
C LEU A 81 -7.40 -5.97 3.01
N ILE A 82 -8.70 -6.18 2.83
CA ILE A 82 -9.56 -5.22 2.12
C ILE A 82 -9.49 -3.83 2.79
N LEU A 83 -9.51 -3.79 4.12
CA LEU A 83 -9.42 -2.54 4.88
C LEU A 83 -8.02 -1.90 4.83
N ILE A 84 -6.94 -2.68 4.84
CA ILE A 84 -5.56 -2.17 4.65
C ILE A 84 -5.41 -1.54 3.26
N VAL A 85 -5.89 -2.21 2.22
CA VAL A 85 -5.84 -1.68 0.84
C VAL A 85 -6.71 -0.42 0.69
N PHE A 86 -7.84 -0.37 1.39
CA PHE A 86 -8.70 0.80 1.45
C PHE A 86 -8.02 1.98 2.18
N GLU A 87 -7.35 1.74 3.31
CA GLU A 87 -6.54 2.76 4.01
C GLU A 87 -5.44 3.33 3.09
N ALA A 88 -4.76 2.46 2.35
CA ALA A 88 -3.73 2.86 1.38
C ALA A 88 -4.29 3.78 0.29
N GLY A 89 -5.51 3.53 -0.21
CA GLY A 89 -6.14 4.41 -1.18
C GLY A 89 -6.64 5.74 -0.60
N LEU A 90 -6.99 5.79 0.69
CA LEU A 90 -7.39 7.04 1.37
C LEU A 90 -6.20 7.96 1.63
N THR A 91 -5.02 7.39 1.88
CA THR A 91 -3.76 8.11 2.16
C THR A 91 -2.97 8.47 0.89
N THR A 92 -3.44 8.06 -0.30
CA THR A 92 -2.74 8.33 -1.56
C THR A 92 -2.89 9.80 -1.99
N ASP A 93 -1.78 10.52 -2.05
CA ASP A 93 -1.71 11.90 -2.56
C ASP A 93 -1.72 11.98 -4.10
N LEU A 94 -2.91 12.11 -4.70
CA LEU A 94 -3.07 12.23 -6.16
C LEU A 94 -2.31 13.41 -6.82
N PRO A 95 -2.16 14.60 -6.22
CA PRO A 95 -1.42 15.70 -6.86
C PRO A 95 0.05 15.38 -7.09
N LEU A 96 0.67 14.60 -6.19
CA LEU A 96 2.07 14.16 -6.33
C LEU A 96 2.21 13.15 -7.49
N LEU A 97 1.16 12.36 -7.76
CA LEU A 97 1.08 11.42 -8.88
C LEU A 97 1.18 12.10 -10.25
N ILE A 98 0.54 13.26 -10.38
CA ILE A 98 0.33 13.92 -11.68
C ILE A 98 1.56 14.72 -12.14
N GLY A 99 2.35 15.29 -11.20
CA GLY A 99 3.47 16.17 -11.53
C GLY A 99 4.65 15.50 -12.26
N ASN A 100 4.89 14.20 -12.00
CA ASN A 100 5.98 13.41 -12.61
C ASN A 100 5.45 12.18 -13.36
N ALA A 101 4.16 12.16 -13.73
CA ALA A 101 3.45 10.98 -14.21
C ALA A 101 4.16 10.21 -15.33
N GLY A 102 4.74 10.91 -16.32
CA GLY A 102 5.42 10.26 -17.45
C GLY A 102 6.65 9.44 -17.02
N LEU A 103 7.51 10.02 -16.19
CA LEU A 103 8.71 9.34 -15.68
C LEU A 103 8.33 8.20 -14.73
N SER A 104 7.36 8.44 -13.85
CA SER A 104 6.85 7.42 -12.92
C SER A 104 6.17 6.26 -13.61
N PHE A 105 5.43 6.52 -14.69
CA PHE A 105 4.79 5.48 -15.49
C PHE A 105 5.83 4.60 -16.21
N ALA A 106 6.84 5.22 -16.83
CA ALA A 106 7.93 4.47 -17.47
C ALA A 106 8.71 3.62 -16.44
N ALA A 107 8.99 4.20 -15.27
CA ALA A 107 9.63 3.52 -14.15
C ALA A 107 8.80 2.31 -13.68
N ALA A 108 7.51 2.50 -13.39
CA ALA A 108 6.60 1.43 -12.98
C ALA A 108 6.49 0.34 -14.04
N LEU A 109 6.30 0.71 -15.31
CA LEU A 109 6.21 -0.25 -16.41
C LEU A 109 7.46 -1.14 -16.50
N THR A 110 8.65 -0.55 -16.39
CA THR A 110 9.89 -1.35 -16.30
C THR A 110 9.99 -2.16 -15.01
N GLY A 111 9.53 -1.60 -13.89
CA GLY A 111 9.48 -2.26 -12.60
C GLY A 111 8.53 -3.45 -12.56
N ILE A 112 7.58 -3.54 -13.49
CA ILE A 112 6.63 -4.66 -13.62
C ILE A 112 7.07 -5.63 -14.71
N LEU A 113 7.27 -5.14 -15.94
CA LEU A 113 7.51 -5.99 -17.10
C LEU A 113 8.88 -6.69 -17.02
N LEU A 114 9.91 -6.03 -16.50
CA LEU A 114 11.25 -6.62 -16.46
C LEU A 114 11.34 -7.80 -15.47
N PRO A 115 10.83 -7.71 -14.21
CA PRO A 115 10.70 -8.88 -13.34
C PRO A 115 9.90 -10.02 -13.95
N ILE A 116 8.77 -9.73 -14.60
CA ILE A 116 7.95 -10.77 -15.25
C ILE A 116 8.71 -11.44 -16.40
N ALA A 117 9.33 -10.65 -17.29
CA ALA A 117 10.09 -11.19 -18.42
C ALA A 117 11.28 -12.03 -17.97
N LEU A 118 12.02 -11.58 -16.95
CA LEU A 118 13.15 -12.33 -16.40
C LEU A 118 12.69 -13.59 -15.65
N SER A 119 11.53 -13.55 -14.99
CA SER A 119 10.93 -14.75 -14.41
C SER A 119 10.53 -15.76 -15.48
N MET A 120 9.87 -15.31 -16.55
CA MET A 120 9.56 -16.14 -17.72
C MET A 120 10.83 -16.76 -18.33
N ALA A 121 11.90 -16.00 -18.48
CA ALA A 121 13.16 -16.51 -19.01
C ALA A 121 13.82 -17.54 -18.06
N LEU A 122 13.83 -17.30 -16.75
CA LEU A 122 14.50 -18.17 -15.79
C LEU A 122 13.68 -19.43 -15.48
N PHE A 123 12.43 -19.28 -15.07
CA PHE A 123 11.58 -20.41 -14.66
C PHE A 123 11.27 -21.32 -15.84
N LYS A 124 10.80 -20.78 -16.97
CA LYS A 124 10.47 -21.58 -18.16
C LYS A 124 11.71 -21.99 -18.95
N GLY A 125 12.65 -21.06 -19.16
CA GLY A 125 13.80 -21.31 -20.02
C GLY A 125 14.92 -22.12 -19.37
N ALA A 126 15.27 -21.83 -18.12
CA ALA A 126 16.40 -22.48 -17.45
C ALA A 126 16.01 -23.64 -16.53
N TRP A 127 14.83 -23.58 -15.89
CA TRP A 127 14.41 -24.58 -14.90
C TRP A 127 13.28 -25.50 -15.35
N GLY A 128 12.67 -25.25 -16.52
CA GLY A 128 11.66 -26.12 -17.12
C GLY A 128 10.28 -26.05 -16.48
N TYR A 129 9.98 -25.01 -15.68
CA TYR A 129 8.64 -24.78 -15.11
C TYR A 129 7.64 -24.32 -16.18
N THR A 130 6.35 -24.42 -15.87
CA THR A 130 5.29 -24.00 -16.79
C THR A 130 5.30 -22.47 -16.99
N GLY A 131 4.78 -22.01 -18.13
CA GLY A 131 4.65 -20.57 -18.38
C GLY A 131 3.75 -19.85 -17.37
N GLN A 132 2.74 -20.54 -16.83
CA GLN A 132 1.87 -20.01 -15.79
C GLN A 132 2.60 -19.88 -14.45
N GLN A 133 3.40 -20.88 -14.06
CA GLN A 133 4.24 -20.82 -12.86
C GLN A 133 5.26 -19.68 -12.95
N ALA A 134 5.89 -19.51 -14.13
CA ALA A 134 6.84 -18.43 -14.36
C ALA A 134 6.17 -17.04 -14.34
N PHE A 135 4.98 -16.90 -14.92
CA PHE A 135 4.22 -15.66 -14.84
C PHE A 135 3.81 -15.33 -13.40
N ALA A 136 3.28 -16.32 -12.67
CA ALA A 136 2.92 -16.20 -11.26
C ALA A 136 4.11 -15.78 -10.39
N ALA A 137 5.28 -16.40 -10.59
CA ALA A 137 6.50 -16.06 -9.89
C ALA A 137 6.96 -14.62 -10.16
N GLY A 138 6.86 -14.16 -11.41
CA GLY A 138 7.19 -12.79 -11.80
C GLY A 138 6.19 -11.76 -11.28
N ALA A 139 4.91 -12.09 -11.30
CA ALA A 139 3.82 -11.27 -10.77
C ALA A 139 3.95 -11.03 -9.26
N ALA A 140 4.30 -12.07 -8.49
CA ALA A 140 4.55 -11.92 -7.05
C ALA A 140 5.71 -10.95 -6.75
N LEU A 141 6.75 -10.98 -7.59
CA LEU A 141 7.93 -10.13 -7.47
C LEU A 141 7.87 -8.90 -8.38
N CYS A 142 6.69 -8.42 -8.78
CA CYS A 142 6.58 -7.12 -9.44
C CYS A 142 6.23 -5.99 -8.46
N SER A 143 5.44 -6.24 -7.40
CA SER A 143 5.04 -5.21 -6.41
C SER A 143 6.17 -4.79 -5.45
N THR A 144 6.24 -3.49 -5.16
CA THR A 144 7.30 -2.86 -4.36
C THR A 144 6.74 -2.37 -3.02
N SER A 145 7.48 -2.56 -1.92
CA SER A 145 7.06 -2.10 -0.59
C SER A 145 7.31 -0.60 -0.40
N LEU A 146 6.26 0.20 -0.57
CA LEU A 146 6.32 1.61 -0.25
C LEU A 146 6.64 1.86 1.24
N GLY A 147 6.08 1.07 2.16
CA GLY A 147 6.27 1.24 3.61
C GLY A 147 7.73 1.13 4.07
N THR A 148 8.43 0.05 3.70
CA THR A 148 9.85 -0.14 4.05
C THR A 148 10.74 0.92 3.39
N THR A 149 10.43 1.28 2.16
CA THR A 149 11.16 2.30 1.41
C THR A 149 11.02 3.68 2.05
N LEU A 150 9.80 4.06 2.43
CA LEU A 150 9.54 5.34 3.08
C LEU A 150 10.22 5.42 4.44
N ALA A 151 10.17 4.36 5.26
CA ALA A 151 10.82 4.33 6.56
C ALA A 151 12.32 4.65 6.48
N LEU A 152 12.98 4.25 5.39
CA LEU A 152 14.41 4.49 5.16
C LEU A 152 14.71 5.85 4.52
N LEU A 153 13.74 6.45 3.82
CA LEU A 153 13.90 7.77 3.20
C LEU A 153 13.66 8.90 4.20
N THR A 154 14.61 9.84 4.27
CA THR A 154 14.45 11.06 5.05
C THR A 154 13.28 11.91 4.51
N PRO A 155 12.57 12.66 5.37
CA PRO A 155 11.41 13.46 4.96
C PRO A 155 11.75 14.49 3.88
N ASN A 156 12.99 14.98 3.86
CA ASN A 156 13.48 15.90 2.82
C ASN A 156 13.61 15.20 1.47
N LEU A 157 14.11 13.96 1.43
CA LEU A 157 14.24 13.18 0.18
C LEU A 157 12.87 12.81 -0.41
N ARG A 158 11.85 12.59 0.43
CA ARG A 158 10.47 12.30 -0.03
C ARG A 158 9.86 13.43 -0.85
N LYS A 159 10.20 14.68 -0.54
CA LYS A 159 9.72 15.89 -1.23
C LYS A 159 10.48 16.18 -2.53
N THR A 160 11.62 15.55 -2.76
CA THR A 160 12.39 15.72 -4.00
C THR A 160 11.65 15.11 -5.19
N ARG A 161 12.05 15.50 -6.39
CA ARG A 161 11.56 14.87 -7.63
C ARG A 161 11.77 13.35 -7.62
N VAL A 162 12.89 12.88 -7.09
CA VAL A 162 13.22 11.44 -6.99
C VAL A 162 12.26 10.74 -6.02
N GLY A 163 12.00 11.35 -4.86
CA GLY A 163 11.04 10.84 -3.87
C GLY A 163 9.62 10.79 -4.42
N SER A 164 9.18 11.84 -5.11
CA SER A 164 7.89 11.85 -5.82
C SER A 164 7.82 10.75 -6.87
N VAL A 165 8.85 10.61 -7.73
CA VAL A 165 8.87 9.58 -8.77
C VAL A 165 8.80 8.18 -8.19
N LEU A 166 9.59 7.91 -7.14
CA LEU A 166 9.62 6.65 -6.39
C LEU A 166 8.25 6.30 -5.80
N MET A 167 7.62 7.25 -5.11
CA MET A 167 6.29 7.07 -4.52
C MET A 167 5.24 6.75 -5.57
N CYS A 168 5.24 7.49 -6.68
CA CYS A 168 4.31 7.29 -7.77
C CYS A 168 4.51 5.95 -8.48
N ALA A 169 5.77 5.56 -8.71
CA ALA A 169 6.08 4.28 -9.34
C ALA A 169 5.71 3.11 -8.44
N ALA A 170 6.00 3.19 -7.13
CA ALA A 170 5.63 2.16 -6.17
C ALA A 170 4.10 2.00 -6.04
N LEU A 171 3.36 3.11 -5.98
CA LEU A 171 1.89 3.08 -5.99
C LEU A 171 1.33 2.43 -7.26
N LEU A 172 1.90 2.74 -8.44
CA LEU A 172 1.49 2.10 -9.70
C LEU A 172 1.80 0.60 -9.72
N ASP A 173 2.96 0.18 -9.19
CA ASP A 173 3.34 -1.22 -9.05
C ASP A 173 2.36 -1.99 -8.17
N ASP A 174 1.89 -1.38 -7.07
CA ASP A 174 0.90 -1.96 -6.17
C ASP A 174 -0.46 -2.06 -6.83
N VAL A 175 -0.93 -1.00 -7.50
CA VAL A 175 -2.20 -1.03 -8.25
C VAL A 175 -2.19 -2.11 -9.33
N VAL A 176 -1.12 -2.21 -10.11
CA VAL A 176 -1.00 -3.26 -11.13
C VAL A 176 -0.88 -4.64 -10.48
N GLY A 177 -0.17 -4.77 -9.36
CA GLY A 177 -0.11 -6.00 -8.57
C GLY A 177 -1.49 -6.47 -8.11
N LEU A 178 -2.35 -5.56 -7.65
CA LEU A 178 -3.73 -5.85 -7.30
C LEU A 178 -4.54 -6.30 -8.52
N VAL A 179 -4.34 -5.71 -9.70
CA VAL A 179 -4.98 -6.16 -10.94
C VAL A 179 -4.53 -7.57 -11.32
N ILE A 180 -3.22 -7.86 -11.26
CA ILE A 180 -2.68 -9.19 -11.56
C ILE A 180 -3.21 -10.25 -10.58
N ALA A 181 -3.41 -9.90 -9.32
CA ALA A 181 -4.06 -10.76 -8.33
C ALA A 181 -5.47 -11.21 -8.75
N GLY A 182 -6.19 -10.43 -9.56
CA GLY A 182 -7.47 -10.82 -10.14
C GLY A 182 -7.36 -11.77 -11.35
N ILE A 183 -6.22 -11.79 -12.04
CA ILE A 183 -5.95 -12.66 -13.21
C ILE A 183 -5.56 -14.07 -12.76
N ILE A 184 -4.79 -14.15 -11.67
CA ILE A 184 -4.17 -15.39 -11.17
C ILE A 184 -5.17 -16.55 -10.96
N PRO A 185 -6.31 -16.37 -10.26
CA PRO A 185 -7.26 -17.47 -10.06
C PRO A 185 -7.84 -18.01 -11.38
N GLY A 186 -8.15 -17.12 -12.33
CA GLY A 186 -8.68 -17.52 -13.64
C GLY A 186 -7.66 -18.28 -14.50
N LEU A 187 -6.36 -18.03 -14.31
CA LEU A 187 -5.30 -18.83 -14.94
C LEU A 187 -5.16 -20.22 -14.31
N ALA A 188 -5.52 -20.37 -13.02
CA ALA A 188 -5.38 -21.64 -12.30
C ALA A 188 -6.47 -22.65 -12.66
N GLU A 189 -7.66 -22.15 -13.00
CA GLU A 189 -8.81 -22.96 -13.41
C GLU A 189 -8.74 -23.38 -14.89
N ALA A 190 -7.79 -22.84 -15.67
CA ALA A 190 -7.69 -23.10 -17.11
C ALA A 190 -7.02 -24.46 -17.42
N GLU A 191 -7.84 -25.51 -17.58
CA GLU A 191 -7.37 -26.88 -17.83
C GLU A 191 -6.79 -27.13 -19.24
N SER A 192 -7.22 -26.38 -20.28
CA SER A 192 -6.88 -26.63 -21.69
C SER A 192 -6.28 -25.43 -22.42
N GLY A 193 -5.35 -24.75 -21.76
CA GLY A 193 -4.65 -23.58 -22.30
C GLY A 193 -5.27 -22.26 -21.84
N VAL A 194 -4.50 -21.18 -21.98
CA VAL A 194 -4.91 -19.85 -21.51
C VAL A 194 -5.83 -19.21 -22.53
N ASP A 195 -7.13 -19.22 -22.27
CA ASP A 195 -8.08 -18.45 -23.07
C ASP A 195 -7.77 -16.96 -22.93
N TRP A 196 -7.69 -16.23 -24.04
CA TRP A 196 -7.34 -14.81 -24.05
C TRP A 196 -8.31 -13.97 -23.21
N VAL A 197 -9.57 -14.41 -23.09
CA VAL A 197 -10.60 -13.76 -22.28
C VAL A 197 -10.21 -13.72 -20.81
N THR A 198 -9.53 -14.76 -20.28
CA THR A 198 -9.09 -14.82 -18.87
C THR A 198 -8.08 -13.73 -18.50
N ILE A 199 -7.32 -13.23 -19.48
CA ILE A 199 -6.35 -12.15 -19.27
C ILE A 199 -6.94 -10.81 -19.68
N VAL A 200 -7.57 -10.73 -20.85
CA VAL A 200 -8.00 -9.46 -21.44
C VAL A 200 -9.19 -8.87 -20.68
N ARG A 201 -10.13 -9.69 -20.20
CA ARG A 201 -11.29 -9.18 -19.45
C ARG A 201 -10.88 -8.49 -18.14
N PRO A 202 -10.11 -9.09 -17.21
CA PRO A 202 -9.68 -8.38 -16.01
C PRO A 202 -8.91 -7.10 -16.30
N VAL A 203 -8.04 -7.09 -17.32
CA VAL A 203 -7.26 -5.91 -17.71
C VAL A 203 -8.18 -4.78 -18.22
N LEU A 204 -9.07 -5.06 -19.17
CA LEU A 204 -9.99 -4.06 -19.72
C LEU A 204 -10.96 -3.52 -18.67
N VAL A 205 -11.50 -4.39 -17.82
CA VAL A 205 -12.37 -4.01 -16.70
C VAL A 205 -11.60 -3.12 -15.72
N SER A 206 -10.34 -3.44 -15.42
CA SER A 206 -9.50 -2.62 -14.53
C SER A 206 -9.22 -1.24 -15.10
N ILE A 207 -8.96 -1.15 -16.41
CA ILE A 207 -8.80 0.14 -17.10
C ILE A 207 -10.11 0.93 -17.07
N ALA A 208 -11.24 0.27 -17.33
CA ALA A 208 -12.56 0.90 -17.31
C ALA A 208 -12.91 1.45 -15.92
N PHE A 209 -12.68 0.70 -14.85
CA PHE A 209 -12.86 1.18 -13.48
C PHE A 209 -11.82 2.23 -13.09
N GLY A 210 -10.56 2.04 -13.46
CA GLY A 210 -9.46 2.98 -13.16
C GLY A 210 -9.64 4.36 -13.80
N LEU A 211 -10.19 4.42 -15.03
CA LEU A 211 -10.54 5.68 -15.70
C LEU A 211 -11.95 6.16 -15.34
N GLY A 212 -12.90 5.25 -15.10
CA GLY A 212 -14.28 5.56 -14.76
C GLY A 212 -14.43 6.17 -13.37
N THR A 213 -13.64 5.71 -12.40
CA THR A 213 -13.68 6.20 -11.01
C THR A 213 -13.34 7.69 -10.88
N PRO A 214 -12.24 8.23 -11.44
CA PRO A 214 -11.97 9.67 -11.37
C PRO A 214 -13.02 10.50 -12.12
N CYS A 215 -13.55 10.01 -13.25
CA CYS A 215 -14.66 10.64 -13.96
C CYS A 215 -15.93 10.69 -13.09
N LEU A 216 -16.25 9.59 -12.43
CA LEU A 216 -17.38 9.49 -11.50
C LEU A 216 -17.18 10.40 -10.28
N ALA A 217 -15.98 10.43 -9.71
CA ALA A 217 -15.63 11.29 -8.58
C ALA A 217 -15.76 12.77 -8.95
N TRP A 218 -15.28 13.16 -10.14
CA TRP A 218 -15.45 14.51 -10.69
C TRP A 218 -16.93 14.87 -10.87
N PHE A 219 -17.73 13.96 -11.45
CA PHE A 219 -19.16 14.15 -11.64
C PHE A 219 -19.92 14.30 -10.31
N ILE A 220 -19.66 13.41 -9.34
CA ILE A 220 -20.27 13.46 -8.01
C ILE A 220 -19.87 14.75 -7.29
N ARG A 221 -18.60 15.14 -7.34
CA ARG A 221 -18.12 16.39 -6.74
C ARG A 221 -18.79 17.61 -7.37
N LYS A 222 -18.92 17.64 -8.71
CA LYS A 222 -19.65 18.69 -9.42
C LYS A 222 -21.13 18.71 -9.03
N LEU A 223 -21.77 17.55 -8.91
CA LEU A 223 -23.17 17.44 -8.47
C LEU A 223 -23.36 17.94 -7.03
N LEU A 224 -22.46 17.58 -6.11
CA LEU A 224 -22.48 18.04 -4.73
C LEU A 224 -22.30 19.57 -4.65
N GLN A 225 -21.35 20.12 -5.43
CA GLN A 225 -21.03 21.55 -5.48
C GLN A 225 -21.93 22.36 -6.42
N PHE A 226 -22.82 21.73 -7.18
CA PHE A 226 -23.68 22.43 -8.13
C PHE A 226 -24.63 23.35 -7.37
N ASP A 227 -24.54 24.64 -7.67
CA ASP A 227 -25.44 25.67 -7.17
C ASP A 227 -26.82 25.49 -7.82
N TRP A 228 -27.63 24.62 -7.20
CA TRP A 228 -29.04 24.40 -7.52
C TRP A 228 -29.90 25.68 -7.47
N THR A 229 -29.33 26.80 -7.03
CA THR A 229 -29.92 28.14 -7.03
C THR A 229 -30.03 28.76 -8.42
N ARG A 230 -29.30 28.25 -9.42
CA ARG A 230 -29.27 28.77 -10.81
C ARG A 230 -30.33 28.18 -11.75
N ILE A 231 -31.22 27.31 -11.28
CA ILE A 231 -32.29 26.72 -12.11
C ILE A 231 -33.41 27.75 -12.34
N PRO A 232 -33.89 27.96 -13.59
CA PRO A 232 -34.97 28.90 -13.90
C PRO A 232 -36.30 28.55 -13.20
N THR A 233 -37.14 29.56 -13.08
CA THR A 233 -38.13 29.79 -12.01
C THR A 233 -39.35 28.85 -11.88
N PRO A 234 -39.83 28.05 -12.86
CA PRO A 234 -41.07 27.30 -12.65
C PRO A 234 -40.95 26.05 -11.76
N LEU A 235 -39.74 25.52 -11.52
CA LEU A 235 -39.51 24.36 -10.62
C LEU A 235 -39.20 24.73 -9.16
N ARG A 236 -39.27 26.03 -8.80
CA ARG A 236 -38.83 26.57 -7.49
C ARG A 236 -39.57 26.03 -6.25
N ILE A 237 -40.79 25.54 -6.40
CA ILE A 237 -41.63 25.12 -5.25
C ILE A 237 -41.16 23.76 -4.69
N ALA A 238 -40.70 22.85 -5.56
CA ALA A 238 -40.09 21.59 -5.14
C ALA A 238 -38.65 21.80 -4.60
N THR A 239 -37.89 22.71 -5.21
CA THR A 239 -36.50 22.95 -4.81
C THR A 239 -36.36 23.69 -3.48
N ASN A 240 -37.37 24.46 -3.02
CA ASN A 240 -37.32 25.10 -1.70
C ASN A 240 -37.39 24.11 -0.52
N LYS A 241 -38.09 22.97 -0.65
CA LYS A 241 -38.05 21.88 0.36
C LYS A 241 -36.68 21.21 0.39
N VAL A 242 -36.11 20.93 -0.78
CA VAL A 242 -34.74 20.39 -0.92
C VAL A 242 -33.69 21.39 -0.41
N ARG A 243 -33.91 22.69 -0.58
CA ARG A 243 -33.05 23.78 -0.10
C ARG A 243 -33.05 23.90 1.43
N LEU A 244 -34.21 23.79 2.07
CA LEU A 244 -34.33 23.76 3.54
C LEU A 244 -33.73 22.47 4.11
N TRP A 245 -33.95 21.32 3.47
CA TRP A 245 -33.33 20.04 3.86
C TRP A 245 -31.80 20.08 3.70
N ARG A 246 -31.26 20.58 2.58
CA ARG A 246 -29.80 20.68 2.36
C ARG A 246 -29.11 21.65 3.32
N ARG A 247 -29.74 22.81 3.61
CA ARG A 247 -29.15 23.85 4.49
C ARG A 247 -29.31 23.56 5.98
N ASN A 248 -30.39 22.86 6.38
CA ASN A 248 -30.69 22.56 7.78
C ASN A 248 -30.29 21.12 8.18
N THR A 249 -30.07 20.22 7.22
CA THR A 249 -29.82 18.79 7.48
C THR A 249 -28.67 18.20 6.64
N GLY A 250 -28.42 18.66 5.41
CA GLY A 250 -27.53 17.96 4.47
C GLY A 250 -26.03 18.26 4.54
N SER A 251 -25.60 19.52 4.78
CA SER A 251 -24.17 19.86 4.80
C SER A 251 -23.42 19.52 6.10
N PRO A 252 -24.00 19.55 7.31
CA PRO A 252 -23.30 19.08 8.51
C PRO A 252 -23.38 17.55 8.66
N LEU A 253 -24.48 16.92 8.23
CA LEU A 253 -24.70 15.47 8.43
C LEU A 253 -23.84 14.59 7.52
N LEU A 254 -23.58 15.03 6.27
CA LEU A 254 -22.62 14.35 5.39
C LEU A 254 -21.18 14.45 5.89
N TYR A 255 -20.86 15.39 6.78
CA TYR A 255 -19.52 15.56 7.34
C TYR A 255 -19.41 14.99 8.77
N ASP A 256 -20.49 14.42 9.30
CA ASP A 256 -20.48 13.72 10.58
C ASP A 256 -19.81 12.35 10.45
N SER A 257 -18.96 11.98 11.40
CA SER A 257 -18.12 10.78 11.32
C SER A 257 -18.95 9.49 11.24
N ARG A 258 -20.15 9.45 11.85
CA ARG A 258 -21.07 8.29 11.78
C ARG A 258 -21.67 8.09 10.40
N THR A 259 -22.08 9.17 9.75
CA THR A 259 -22.65 9.11 8.39
C THR A 259 -21.56 8.75 7.38
N GLN A 260 -20.34 9.26 7.59
CA GLN A 260 -19.18 8.91 6.79
C GLN A 260 -18.81 7.43 6.88
N LEU A 261 -18.94 6.80 8.06
CA LEU A 261 -18.78 5.34 8.19
C LEU A 261 -19.76 4.58 7.29
N LEU A 262 -21.03 4.98 7.27
CA LEU A 262 -22.03 4.37 6.38
C LEU A 262 -21.65 4.57 4.90
N VAL A 263 -21.21 5.77 4.52
CA VAL A 263 -20.74 6.07 3.15
C VAL A 263 -19.55 5.20 2.78
N ILE A 264 -18.59 5.01 3.68
CA ILE A 264 -17.44 4.12 3.51
C ILE A 264 -17.92 2.69 3.24
N ILE A 265 -18.78 2.14 4.11
CA ILE A 265 -19.26 0.75 3.99
C ILE A 265 -20.03 0.55 2.69
N LEU A 266 -20.93 1.47 2.32
CA LEU A 266 -21.70 1.37 1.08
C LEU A 266 -20.82 1.48 -0.17
N THR A 267 -19.87 2.42 -0.17
CA THR A 267 -18.99 2.63 -1.32
C THR A 267 -18.02 1.46 -1.47
N LEU A 268 -17.42 1.00 -0.36
CA LEU A 268 -16.52 -0.14 -0.33
C LEU A 268 -17.23 -1.40 -0.83
N SER A 269 -18.42 -1.73 -0.30
CA SER A 269 -19.19 -2.90 -0.72
C SER A 269 -19.60 -2.82 -2.19
N ALA A 270 -20.04 -1.65 -2.68
CA ALA A 270 -20.42 -1.46 -4.08
C ALA A 270 -19.24 -1.68 -5.04
N PHE A 271 -18.06 -1.15 -4.72
CA PHE A 271 -16.87 -1.30 -5.56
C PHE A 271 -16.28 -2.70 -5.49
N VAL A 272 -16.20 -3.30 -4.30
CA VAL A 272 -15.73 -4.69 -4.12
C VAL A 272 -16.62 -5.66 -4.88
N ALA A 273 -17.95 -5.57 -4.71
CA ALA A 273 -18.88 -6.40 -5.47
C ALA A 273 -18.83 -6.09 -6.98
N GLY A 274 -18.84 -4.81 -7.35
CA GLY A 274 -18.82 -4.38 -8.75
C GLY A 274 -17.59 -4.89 -9.51
N THR A 275 -16.41 -4.79 -8.90
CA THR A 275 -15.16 -5.30 -9.50
C THR A 275 -15.12 -6.82 -9.55
N LYS A 276 -15.53 -7.51 -8.47
CA LYS A 276 -15.58 -8.98 -8.43
C LYS A 276 -16.50 -9.56 -9.51
N TYR A 277 -17.73 -9.04 -9.64
CA TYR A 277 -18.68 -9.51 -10.65
C TYR A 277 -18.32 -9.07 -12.07
N ALA A 278 -17.69 -7.91 -12.23
CA ALA A 278 -17.18 -7.49 -13.54
C ALA A 278 -16.02 -8.38 -14.02
N GLY A 279 -15.31 -9.05 -13.10
CA GLY A 279 -14.23 -9.99 -13.40
C GLY A 279 -12.84 -9.37 -13.28
N THR A 280 -12.66 -8.41 -12.36
CA THR A 280 -11.33 -7.94 -11.92
C THR A 280 -11.14 -8.20 -10.43
N SER A 281 -10.01 -7.76 -9.88
CA SER A 281 -9.65 -7.89 -8.48
C SER A 281 -10.53 -7.07 -7.56
N GLU A 282 -11.07 -7.72 -6.53
CA GLU A 282 -11.84 -7.07 -5.47
C GLU A 282 -10.98 -6.13 -4.61
N LEU A 283 -9.69 -6.44 -4.46
CA LEU A 283 -8.73 -5.56 -3.78
C LEU A 283 -8.49 -4.27 -4.57
N PHE A 284 -8.45 -4.36 -5.91
CA PHE A 284 -8.38 -3.16 -6.76
C PHE A 284 -9.67 -2.33 -6.63
N GLY A 285 -10.84 -2.97 -6.52
CA GLY A 285 -12.10 -2.29 -6.21
C GLY A 285 -12.05 -1.55 -4.87
N ALA A 286 -11.55 -2.18 -3.82
CA ALA A 286 -11.37 -1.55 -2.51
C ALA A 286 -10.48 -0.30 -2.59
N TYR A 287 -9.34 -0.39 -3.28
CA TYR A 287 -8.45 0.75 -3.51
C TYR A 287 -9.14 1.92 -4.24
N LEU A 288 -9.90 1.63 -5.30
CA LEU A 288 -10.64 2.66 -6.05
C LEU A 288 -11.78 3.29 -5.24
N ALA A 289 -12.45 2.50 -4.39
CA ALA A 289 -13.49 3.00 -3.49
C ALA A 289 -12.94 4.07 -2.55
N SER A 290 -11.78 3.81 -1.94
CA SER A 290 -11.08 4.78 -1.11
C SER A 290 -10.60 6.00 -1.90
N ALA A 291 -10.01 5.83 -3.07
CA ALA A 291 -9.56 6.95 -3.90
C ALA A 291 -10.73 7.87 -4.32
N LEU A 292 -11.89 7.28 -4.62
CA LEU A 292 -13.13 8.01 -4.90
C LEU A 292 -13.55 8.89 -3.71
N LEU A 293 -13.61 8.31 -2.51
CA LEU A 293 -13.98 9.04 -1.29
C LEU A 293 -12.96 10.11 -0.94
N ALA A 294 -11.66 9.78 -1.04
CA ALA A 294 -10.57 10.71 -0.83
C ALA A 294 -10.74 11.95 -1.73
N TYR A 295 -11.00 11.76 -3.02
CA TYR A 295 -11.19 12.86 -3.97
C TYR A 295 -12.50 13.65 -3.77
N ILE A 296 -13.62 12.96 -3.48
CA ILE A 296 -14.93 13.61 -3.29
C ILE A 296 -14.88 14.58 -2.10
N PHE A 297 -14.30 14.13 -0.98
CA PHE A 297 -14.30 14.87 0.28
C PHE A 297 -13.03 15.69 0.52
N SER A 298 -12.06 15.68 -0.39
CA SER A 298 -10.91 16.59 -0.37
C SER A 298 -11.38 18.06 -0.41
N GLY A 299 -11.36 18.74 0.74
CA GLY A 299 -11.73 20.16 0.84
C GLY A 299 -10.78 21.07 0.05
N PRO A 300 -11.25 22.22 -0.48
CA PRO A 300 -10.32 23.26 -0.91
C PRO A 300 -9.56 23.73 0.34
N ASN A 301 -8.22 23.68 0.34
CA ASN A 301 -7.34 24.12 1.43
C ASN A 301 -7.87 25.40 2.10
N ARG A 302 -8.68 25.25 3.14
CA ARG A 302 -9.16 26.36 3.96
C ARG A 302 -8.38 26.27 5.24
N CYS A 303 -7.37 27.13 5.34
CA CYS A 303 -6.64 27.35 6.57
C CYS A 303 -7.63 27.91 7.60
N TYR A 304 -8.19 27.05 8.44
CA TYR A 304 -9.03 27.47 9.54
C TYR A 304 -8.11 27.75 10.74
N LEU A 305 -7.82 29.03 10.98
CA LEU A 305 -7.43 29.49 12.31
C LEU A 305 -8.60 29.23 13.26
N SER A 306 -8.62 28.07 13.91
CA SER A 306 -9.55 27.82 15.00
C SER A 306 -9.03 28.56 16.24
N ALA A 307 -9.56 29.75 16.49
CA ALA A 307 -9.43 30.38 17.80
C ALA A 307 -10.25 29.55 18.80
N SER A 308 -9.59 28.73 19.61
CA SER A 308 -10.27 28.04 20.69
C SER A 308 -10.76 29.07 21.71
N LYS A 309 -12.08 29.23 21.80
CA LYS A 309 -12.70 29.82 22.99
C LYS A 309 -12.57 28.78 24.10
N SER A 310 -11.60 28.97 24.98
CA SER A 310 -11.59 28.29 26.28
C SER A 310 -12.76 28.82 27.10
N SER A 311 -13.82 28.02 27.23
CA SER A 311 -14.84 28.20 28.25
C SER A 311 -14.18 28.07 29.63
N ALA A 312 -14.09 29.18 30.35
CA ALA A 312 -13.75 29.19 31.76
C ALA A 312 -14.91 28.56 32.57
N ALA A 313 -14.61 27.49 33.30
CA ALA A 313 -15.53 26.89 34.25
C ALA A 313 -15.50 27.67 35.57
N THR A 314 -16.72 28.02 36.01
CA THR A 314 -17.24 28.33 37.35
C THR A 314 -16.32 28.12 38.55
N SER A 315 -16.07 29.21 39.30
CA SER A 315 -16.00 29.19 40.77
C SER A 315 -16.27 30.60 41.35
N THR A 316 -17.44 30.80 41.96
CA THR A 316 -17.72 31.85 42.96
C THR A 316 -17.06 31.46 44.30
N PRO A 317 -16.65 32.38 45.21
CA PRO A 317 -17.58 33.34 45.82
C PRO A 317 -17.02 34.74 46.22
N THR A 318 -17.96 35.67 46.40
CA THR A 318 -18.04 36.79 47.38
C THR A 318 -16.90 37.79 47.61
N ASN A 319 -17.26 39.06 47.37
CA ASN A 319 -16.75 40.36 47.85
C ASN A 319 -15.98 40.42 49.20
N LEU A 320 -14.91 41.23 49.27
CA LEU A 320 -14.77 42.42 50.15
C LEU A 320 -13.48 43.23 49.80
N SER A 321 -13.59 44.56 49.95
CA SER A 321 -12.61 45.68 49.90
C SER A 321 -11.22 45.40 50.54
N SER A 322 -10.05 45.92 50.09
CA SER A 322 -9.53 47.32 50.11
C SER A 322 -8.09 47.37 49.50
N PRO A 323 -7.43 48.54 49.30
CA PRO A 323 -6.25 48.71 48.44
C PRO A 323 -4.90 48.71 49.18
N SER A 324 -3.79 48.39 48.49
CA SER A 324 -2.46 48.96 48.79
C SER A 324 -1.42 48.72 47.68
N ILE A 325 -0.51 49.69 47.61
CA ILE A 325 0.52 49.98 46.61
C ILE A 325 1.74 49.07 46.80
N SER A 326 2.36 48.59 45.71
CA SER A 326 3.82 48.41 45.63
C SER A 326 4.24 48.11 44.18
N ALA A 327 5.10 48.95 43.64
CA ALA A 327 5.65 48.86 42.29
C ALA A 327 6.86 47.92 42.24
N SER A 328 7.00 47.15 41.15
CA SER A 328 8.28 46.62 40.67
C SER A 328 8.23 46.40 39.15
N PRO A 329 9.35 46.62 38.43
CA PRO A 329 9.34 46.86 37.00
C PRO A 329 9.39 45.57 36.16
N ARG A 330 8.76 45.67 34.98
CA ARG A 330 8.79 44.80 33.80
C ARG A 330 9.91 43.75 33.75
N ASN A 331 9.52 42.48 33.81
CA ASN A 331 10.12 41.43 33.00
C ASN A 331 9.18 41.18 31.80
N PHE A 332 9.63 41.55 30.59
CA PHE A 332 9.01 41.08 29.35
C PHE A 332 9.32 39.59 29.20
N GLY A 333 8.51 38.75 29.83
CA GLY A 333 8.43 37.33 29.47
C GLY A 333 7.83 37.24 28.07
N THR A 334 8.57 36.64 27.15
CA THR A 334 8.05 36.24 25.83
C THR A 334 6.75 35.46 26.03
N PRO A 335 5.65 35.80 25.32
CA PRO A 335 4.44 35.00 25.40
C PRO A 335 4.78 33.54 25.00
N PRO A 336 4.16 32.53 25.64
CA PRO A 336 4.37 31.15 25.23
C PRO A 336 3.98 31.03 23.76
N THR A 337 4.93 30.68 22.92
CA THR A 337 4.68 30.32 21.53
C THR A 337 3.69 29.15 21.54
N PRO A 338 2.49 29.28 20.96
CA PRO A 338 1.61 28.12 20.84
C PRO A 338 2.35 27.10 19.98
N GLU A 339 2.51 25.89 20.53
CA GLU A 339 3.01 24.74 19.80
C GLU A 339 1.99 24.46 18.68
N TYR A 340 2.38 24.77 17.44
CA TYR A 340 1.55 24.53 16.27
C TYR A 340 1.58 23.04 15.94
N THR A 341 0.63 22.26 16.46
CA THR A 341 0.29 20.98 15.86
C THR A 341 -0.41 21.27 14.53
N VAL A 342 0.31 21.08 13.43
CA VAL A 342 -0.25 21.12 12.08
C VAL A 342 -1.27 20.00 11.98
N SER A 343 -2.56 20.33 12.07
CA SER A 343 -3.63 19.36 11.83
C SER A 343 -3.65 19.01 10.34
N GLU A 344 -3.12 17.81 10.12
CA GLU A 344 -3.02 17.07 8.87
C GLU A 344 -4.41 16.92 8.20
N SER A 345 -4.42 16.89 6.86
CA SER A 345 -5.56 16.96 5.93
C SER A 345 -6.99 16.70 6.47
N LEU A 346 -7.84 17.73 6.33
CA LEU A 346 -9.26 17.83 6.68
C LEU A 346 -10.19 16.93 5.81
N ASN A 347 -9.95 15.62 5.76
CA ASN A 347 -10.82 14.67 5.03
C ASN A 347 -11.76 13.92 6.00
N PRO A 348 -13.09 14.15 5.95
CA PRO A 348 -14.04 13.51 6.85
C PRO A 348 -14.12 11.98 6.69
N SER A 349 -13.80 11.45 5.50
CA SER A 349 -13.74 9.99 5.30
C SER A 349 -12.52 9.38 5.98
N MET A 350 -11.40 10.10 6.00
CA MET A 350 -10.21 9.66 6.75
C MET A 350 -10.49 9.69 8.25
N ASP A 351 -11.09 10.77 8.76
CA ASP A 351 -11.47 10.89 10.18
C ASP A 351 -12.44 9.77 10.64
N ALA A 352 -13.43 9.43 9.82
CA ALA A 352 -14.34 8.34 10.11
C ALA A 352 -13.62 6.97 10.09
N PHE A 353 -12.71 6.76 9.15
CA PHE A 353 -11.90 5.55 9.08
C PHE A 353 -11.01 5.40 10.33
N THR A 354 -10.28 6.45 10.71
CA THR A 354 -9.37 6.45 11.87
C THR A 354 -10.14 6.29 13.19
N THR A 355 -11.36 6.81 13.27
CA THR A 355 -12.19 6.72 14.48
C THR A 355 -12.84 5.35 14.67
N TYR A 356 -13.34 4.73 13.60
CA TYR A 356 -14.19 3.53 13.71
C TYR A 356 -13.55 2.24 13.18
N LEU A 357 -12.78 2.31 12.09
CA LEU A 357 -12.24 1.12 11.42
C LEU A 357 -10.81 0.83 11.87
N GLN A 358 -9.97 1.85 12.01
CA GLN A 358 -8.57 1.70 12.41
C GLN A 358 -8.38 1.02 13.78
N PRO A 359 -9.20 1.29 14.83
CA PRO A 359 -9.06 0.60 16.12
C PRO A 359 -9.38 -0.90 16.07
N ILE A 360 -10.05 -1.37 15.03
CA ILE A 360 -10.33 -2.80 14.79
C ILE A 360 -9.26 -3.37 13.84
N LEU A 361 -8.84 -2.58 12.86
CA LEU A 361 -7.89 -2.98 11.85
C LEU A 361 -6.50 -3.23 12.44
N THR A 362 -5.91 -2.23 13.10
CA THR A 362 -4.50 -2.26 13.52
C THR A 362 -4.21 -3.32 14.60
N PRO A 363 -5.02 -3.47 15.67
CA PRO A 363 -4.69 -4.43 16.72
C PRO A 363 -5.25 -5.85 16.48
N PHE A 364 -6.23 -6.02 15.58
CA PHE A 364 -6.93 -7.30 15.41
C PHE A 364 -6.88 -7.84 13.98
N LEU A 365 -7.56 -7.20 13.02
CA LEU A 365 -7.71 -7.76 11.67
C LEU A 365 -6.38 -7.81 10.91
N GLY A 366 -5.54 -6.79 11.03
CA GLY A 366 -4.21 -6.72 10.41
C GLY A 366 -3.27 -7.82 10.93
N PRO A 367 -3.05 -7.94 12.25
CA PRO A 367 -2.24 -9.01 12.81
C PRO A 367 -2.73 -10.43 12.43
N ILE A 368 -4.05 -10.67 12.46
CA ILE A 368 -4.64 -11.95 12.05
C ILE A 368 -4.32 -12.22 10.57
N PHE A 369 -4.49 -11.23 9.71
CA PHE A 369 -4.16 -11.35 8.30
C PHE A 369 -2.69 -11.74 8.05
N PHE A 370 -1.75 -11.02 8.67
CA PHE A 370 -0.31 -11.31 8.53
C PHE A 370 0.07 -12.68 9.11
N ALA A 371 -0.55 -13.06 10.22
CA ALA A 371 -0.34 -14.37 10.81
C ALA A 371 -0.92 -15.49 9.92
N SER A 372 -2.07 -15.27 9.29
CA SER A 372 -2.63 -16.21 8.31
C SER A 372 -1.68 -16.41 7.12
N ILE A 373 -1.08 -15.35 6.59
CA ILE A 373 -0.01 -15.46 5.58
C ILE A 373 1.16 -16.28 6.12
N GLY A 374 1.63 -15.99 7.33
CA GLY A 374 2.73 -16.71 7.96
C GLY A 374 2.44 -18.21 8.11
N SER A 375 1.23 -18.56 8.54
CA SER A 375 0.79 -19.96 8.71
C SER A 375 0.69 -20.73 7.40
N ALA A 376 0.48 -20.01 6.29
CA ALA A 376 0.43 -20.59 4.96
C ALA A 376 1.82 -20.82 4.33
N LEU A 377 2.90 -20.35 4.95
CA LEU A 377 4.27 -20.56 4.45
C LEU A 377 4.77 -21.98 4.79
N PRO A 378 5.18 -22.77 3.79
CA PRO A 378 5.73 -24.10 3.99
C PRO A 378 7.21 -23.96 4.39
N VAL A 379 7.45 -23.67 5.67
CA VAL A 379 8.83 -23.50 6.17
C VAL A 379 9.64 -24.79 6.05
N GLY A 380 8.98 -25.95 6.12
CA GLY A 380 9.57 -27.23 5.73
C GLY A 380 10.13 -27.15 4.31
N ALA A 381 9.31 -26.79 3.32
CA ALA A 381 9.69 -26.71 1.92
C ALA A 381 10.86 -25.75 1.62
N LEU A 382 10.98 -24.66 2.40
CA LEU A 382 12.05 -23.67 2.24
C LEU A 382 13.46 -24.25 2.48
N PHE A 383 13.56 -25.25 3.36
CA PHE A 383 14.82 -25.89 3.73
C PHE A 383 14.86 -27.38 3.38
N THR A 384 13.77 -27.96 2.85
CA THR A 384 13.72 -29.38 2.52
C THR A 384 14.55 -29.74 1.31
N THR A 385 14.96 -31.00 1.32
CA THR A 385 15.81 -31.64 0.35
C THR A 385 14.92 -32.52 -0.55
N TYR A 386 14.58 -32.04 -1.75
CA TYR A 386 13.93 -32.90 -2.72
C TYR A 386 14.94 -33.94 -3.22
N PRO A 387 14.65 -35.25 -3.14
CA PRO A 387 15.41 -36.23 -3.91
C PRO A 387 15.24 -35.86 -5.39
N ASN A 388 16.34 -35.82 -6.15
CA ASN A 388 16.31 -35.48 -7.58
C ASN A 388 15.31 -36.39 -8.30
N SER A 389 14.20 -35.86 -8.79
CA SER A 389 13.34 -36.59 -9.71
C SER A 389 14.03 -36.65 -11.08
N THR A 390 14.07 -37.87 -11.61
CA THR A 390 14.77 -38.27 -12.82
C THR A 390 14.10 -37.66 -14.06
N LEU A 391 14.84 -36.81 -14.79
CA LEU A 391 14.61 -36.69 -16.23
C LEU A 391 15.25 -37.91 -16.89
N ASN A 392 14.44 -38.73 -17.56
CA ASN A 392 14.84 -39.85 -18.44
C ASN A 392 15.30 -41.18 -17.81
N GLY A 393 14.73 -41.60 -16.68
CA GLY A 393 14.79 -43.02 -16.25
C GLY A 393 16.19 -43.62 -16.02
N ALA A 394 17.24 -42.80 -15.92
CA ALA A 394 18.58 -43.24 -15.58
C ALA A 394 18.89 -42.81 -14.14
N ASP A 395 19.02 -43.79 -13.26
CA ASP A 395 19.37 -43.63 -11.84
C ASP A 395 20.76 -42.99 -11.69
N VAL A 396 20.80 -41.67 -11.53
CA VAL A 396 22.02 -40.97 -11.11
C VAL A 396 21.99 -40.81 -9.59
N ASN A 397 22.34 -41.90 -8.90
CA ASN A 397 22.81 -41.83 -7.53
C ASN A 397 24.24 -41.25 -7.51
N ARG A 398 24.39 -39.96 -7.15
CA ARG A 398 25.54 -39.39 -6.39
C ARG A 398 25.46 -37.85 -6.30
N GLY A 399 25.19 -37.36 -5.09
CA GLY A 399 25.44 -35.96 -4.67
C GLY A 399 24.54 -35.53 -3.50
N PRO A 400 25.05 -34.79 -2.49
CA PRO A 400 24.27 -34.43 -1.31
C PRO A 400 23.09 -33.52 -1.69
N ALA A 401 21.87 -34.04 -1.51
CA ALA A 401 20.62 -33.31 -1.69
C ALA A 401 20.47 -32.30 -0.54
N SER A 402 20.70 -30.97 -0.76
CA SER A 402 20.38 -29.99 0.29
C SER A 402 20.24 -28.49 -0.05
N HIS A 403 20.36 -28.01 -1.29
CA HIS A 403 20.46 -26.55 -1.52
C HIS A 403 19.76 -26.03 -2.79
N ARG A 404 19.01 -26.86 -3.52
CA ARG A 404 18.43 -26.45 -4.82
C ARG A 404 17.43 -25.29 -4.66
N VAL A 405 16.47 -25.41 -3.74
CA VAL A 405 15.46 -24.36 -3.48
C VAL A 405 16.12 -23.07 -3.01
N VAL A 406 17.01 -23.17 -2.02
CA VAL A 406 17.72 -22.01 -1.46
C VAL A 406 18.57 -21.33 -2.53
N TRP A 407 19.38 -22.09 -3.29
CA TRP A 407 20.24 -21.53 -4.34
C TRP A 407 19.41 -20.93 -5.48
N ARG A 408 18.38 -21.63 -5.97
CA ARG A 408 17.47 -21.09 -6.99
C ARG A 408 16.75 -19.84 -6.48
N GLY A 409 16.30 -19.85 -5.24
CA GLY A 409 15.70 -18.69 -4.55
C GLY A 409 16.64 -17.50 -4.49
N VAL A 410 17.90 -17.70 -4.07
CA VAL A 410 18.92 -16.64 -4.00
C VAL A 410 19.27 -16.12 -5.40
N VAL A 411 19.49 -17.01 -6.38
CA VAL A 411 19.76 -16.61 -7.78
C VAL A 411 18.60 -15.81 -8.35
N TYR A 412 17.36 -16.26 -8.10
CA TYR A 412 16.16 -15.55 -8.51
C TYR A 412 16.04 -14.19 -7.82
N ALA A 413 16.32 -14.10 -6.52
CA ALA A 413 16.34 -12.85 -5.79
C ALA A 413 17.35 -11.86 -6.38
N LEU A 414 18.59 -12.30 -6.64
CA LEU A 414 19.62 -11.47 -7.25
C LEU A 414 19.19 -10.95 -8.62
N LEU A 415 18.58 -11.82 -9.44
CA LEU A 415 18.03 -11.42 -10.73
C LEU A 415 16.92 -10.36 -10.56
N MET A 416 16.06 -10.50 -9.57
CA MET A 416 14.98 -9.54 -9.28
C MET A 416 15.50 -8.21 -8.72
N ILE A 417 16.54 -8.24 -7.90
CA ILE A 417 17.24 -7.05 -7.43
C ILE A 417 17.80 -6.28 -8.63
N LEU A 418 18.50 -6.95 -9.54
CA LEU A 418 19.03 -6.33 -10.76
C LEU A 418 17.92 -5.76 -11.65
N ALA A 419 16.80 -6.49 -11.79
CA ALA A 419 15.64 -6.04 -12.54
C ALA A 419 15.07 -4.72 -11.99
N LYS A 420 14.91 -4.62 -10.66
CA LYS A 420 14.41 -3.39 -10.02
C LYS A 420 15.43 -2.26 -10.02
N MET A 421 16.72 -2.57 -9.89
CA MET A 421 17.77 -1.57 -10.02
C MET A 421 17.78 -0.89 -11.40
N ALA A 422 17.40 -1.61 -12.47
CA ALA A 422 17.30 -1.05 -13.82
C ALA A 422 16.25 0.08 -13.94
N VAL A 423 15.24 0.12 -13.06
CA VAL A 423 14.25 1.21 -13.02
C VAL A 423 14.90 2.57 -12.78
N GLY A 424 16.00 2.60 -12.00
CA GLY A 424 16.80 3.80 -11.76
C GLY A 424 17.39 4.43 -13.02
N LEU A 425 17.60 3.65 -14.10
CA LEU A 425 18.15 4.14 -15.36
C LEU A 425 17.27 5.21 -16.01
N TRP A 426 15.95 5.18 -15.78
CA TRP A 426 15.05 6.21 -16.30
C TRP A 426 15.39 7.61 -15.79
N ILE A 427 15.93 7.77 -14.58
CA ILE A 427 16.40 9.08 -14.10
C ILE A 427 17.57 9.61 -14.93
N LEU A 428 18.45 8.72 -15.41
CA LEU A 428 19.61 9.09 -16.23
C LEU A 428 19.23 9.45 -17.66
N VAL A 429 18.19 8.79 -18.20
CA VAL A 429 17.74 8.99 -19.58
C VAL A 429 16.74 10.13 -19.69
N TRP A 430 15.86 10.31 -18.71
CA TRP A 430 14.74 11.23 -18.82
C TRP A 430 15.16 12.70 -18.70
N PRO A 431 14.75 13.57 -19.64
CA PRO A 431 15.15 14.98 -19.65
C PRO A 431 14.63 15.72 -18.41
N GLU A 432 15.47 16.61 -17.86
CA GLU A 432 15.06 17.48 -16.75
C GLU A 432 14.02 18.50 -17.23
N PRO A 433 12.93 18.76 -16.46
CA PRO A 433 11.90 19.73 -16.81
C PRO A 433 12.41 21.18 -16.96
N GLY A 434 13.68 21.44 -16.63
CA GLY A 434 14.27 22.77 -16.53
C GLY A 434 14.42 23.57 -17.82
N ARG A 435 14.20 23.02 -19.02
CA ARG A 435 14.44 23.78 -20.26
C ARG A 435 13.20 24.44 -20.88
N ARG A 436 11.99 24.19 -20.37
CA ARG A 436 10.77 24.86 -20.88
C ARG A 436 10.45 26.17 -20.16
N HIS A 437 10.78 26.29 -18.88
CA HIS A 437 10.62 27.53 -18.13
C HIS A 437 11.70 28.57 -18.43
N GLU A 438 12.93 28.15 -18.75
CA GLU A 438 13.93 29.09 -19.28
C GLU A 438 13.52 29.61 -20.66
N ILE A 439 12.95 28.79 -21.55
CA ILE A 439 12.51 29.28 -22.87
C ILE A 439 11.28 30.18 -22.74
N SER A 440 10.31 29.88 -21.88
CA SER A 440 9.17 30.79 -21.67
C SER A 440 9.53 32.04 -20.89
N ALA A 441 10.43 31.97 -19.90
CA ALA A 441 10.95 33.13 -19.19
C ALA A 441 11.89 33.95 -20.06
N MET A 442 12.69 33.32 -20.93
CA MET A 442 13.57 33.97 -21.92
C MET A 442 12.75 34.59 -23.05
N LEU A 443 11.69 33.93 -23.55
CA LEU A 443 10.74 34.50 -24.50
C LEU A 443 9.93 35.64 -23.87
N TRP A 444 9.51 35.50 -22.61
CA TRP A 444 8.86 36.57 -21.86
C TRP A 444 9.83 37.74 -21.57
N TRP A 445 11.11 37.47 -21.29
CA TRP A 445 12.17 38.47 -21.18
C TRP A 445 12.45 39.18 -22.51
N TRP A 446 12.39 38.44 -23.63
CA TRP A 446 12.60 38.98 -24.97
C TRP A 446 11.44 39.88 -25.41
N GLU A 447 10.21 39.52 -25.03
CA GLU A 447 8.99 40.31 -25.24
C GLU A 447 8.97 41.60 -24.39
N HIS A 448 9.62 41.62 -23.22
CA HIS A 448 9.60 42.76 -22.28
C HIS A 448 10.88 43.62 -22.30
N GLN A 449 11.75 43.51 -23.31
CA GLN A 449 12.98 44.30 -23.42
C GLN A 449 12.82 45.67 -24.12
N GLN A 450 11.79 46.44 -23.75
CA GLN A 450 11.74 47.88 -24.05
C GLN A 450 11.18 48.65 -22.85
N GLN A 451 11.94 48.74 -21.76
CA GLN A 451 12.14 49.98 -20.99
C GLN A 451 13.08 49.74 -19.79
N ASP A 452 13.95 50.74 -19.61
CA ASP A 452 14.88 51.01 -18.51
C ASP A 452 16.24 50.28 -18.38
N PRO A 453 17.37 51.03 -18.53
CA PRO A 453 18.71 50.59 -18.18
C PRO A 453 19.13 51.17 -16.82
N ARG A 454 19.20 50.36 -15.76
CA ARG A 454 20.07 50.49 -14.57
C ARG A 454 19.57 49.58 -13.44
N GLY A 455 20.39 48.62 -13.00
CA GLY A 455 20.11 47.93 -11.74
C GLY A 455 20.78 46.57 -11.57
N SER A 456 21.99 46.58 -11.01
CA SER A 456 22.53 45.59 -10.06
C SER A 456 22.20 44.10 -10.28
N LYS A 457 23.19 43.37 -10.82
CA LYS A 457 23.28 41.90 -10.70
C LYS A 457 23.49 41.51 -9.22
N SER A 458 22.42 41.13 -8.52
CA SER A 458 22.52 40.32 -7.31
C SER A 458 21.98 38.93 -7.60
N GLN A 459 22.90 38.00 -7.66
CA GLN A 459 22.72 36.58 -7.89
C GLN A 459 22.06 35.97 -6.66
N ALA A 460 20.75 35.76 -6.71
CA ALA A 460 20.01 34.98 -5.72
C ALA A 460 20.30 33.48 -5.94
N ARG A 461 21.44 33.02 -5.42
CA ARG A 461 21.70 31.59 -5.22
C ARG A 461 20.96 31.18 -3.95
N GLY A 462 19.67 30.89 -4.09
CA GLY A 462 18.89 30.23 -3.06
C GLY A 462 19.37 28.78 -2.96
N ASP A 463 20.02 28.44 -1.85
CA ASP A 463 20.33 27.06 -1.49
C ASP A 463 19.01 26.30 -1.26
N ASN A 464 18.51 25.68 -2.33
CA ASN A 464 17.51 24.63 -2.21
C ASN A 464 18.16 23.41 -1.55
N PRO A 465 17.46 22.66 -0.68
CA PRO A 465 18.01 21.51 0.02
C PRO A 465 18.62 20.55 -1.01
N SER A 466 19.93 20.33 -0.89
CA SER A 466 20.82 19.53 -1.74
C SER A 466 20.10 18.42 -2.52
N GLU A 467 19.75 18.68 -3.79
CA GLU A 467 19.25 17.62 -4.66
C GLU A 467 20.39 16.60 -4.92
N PRO A 468 20.13 15.28 -4.76
CA PRO A 468 21.15 14.28 -5.00
C PRO A 468 21.59 14.34 -6.46
N THR A 469 22.91 14.22 -6.72
CA THR A 469 23.47 14.10 -8.07
C THR A 469 22.68 13.08 -8.89
N ARG A 470 22.48 13.30 -10.19
CA ARG A 470 21.63 12.44 -11.05
C ARG A 470 21.93 10.95 -10.95
N THR A 471 23.19 10.58 -10.75
CA THR A 471 23.64 9.19 -10.51
C THR A 471 23.26 8.66 -9.13
N ARG A 472 23.37 9.48 -8.09
CA ARG A 472 22.91 9.19 -6.72
C ARG A 472 21.39 9.03 -6.68
N ALA A 473 20.67 9.89 -7.38
CA ALA A 473 19.22 9.83 -7.58
C ALA A 473 18.78 8.52 -8.26
N ALA A 474 19.45 8.15 -9.37
CA ALA A 474 19.19 6.90 -10.08
C ALA A 474 19.45 5.66 -9.21
N ALA A 475 20.58 5.63 -8.51
CA ALA A 475 20.91 4.53 -7.60
C ALA A 475 19.91 4.43 -6.44
N LEU A 476 19.51 5.57 -5.85
CA LEU A 476 18.51 5.59 -4.79
C LEU A 476 17.17 5.08 -5.28
N LEU A 477 16.68 5.54 -6.43
CA LEU A 477 15.41 5.07 -7.01
C LEU A 477 15.45 3.55 -7.25
N GLY A 478 16.48 3.06 -7.95
CA GLY A 478 16.59 1.64 -8.28
C GLY A 478 16.67 0.74 -7.05
N LEU A 479 17.46 1.13 -6.05
CA LEU A 479 17.65 0.37 -4.81
C LEU A 479 16.43 0.42 -3.89
N ALA A 480 15.75 1.57 -3.86
CA ALA A 480 14.50 1.75 -3.14
C ALA A 480 13.38 0.87 -3.71
N MET A 481 13.32 0.64 -5.03
CA MET A 481 12.27 -0.21 -5.62
C MET A 481 12.48 -1.72 -5.44
N VAL A 482 13.62 -2.14 -4.87
CA VAL A 482 13.94 -3.57 -4.65
C VAL A 482 13.12 -4.18 -3.52
N ALA A 483 12.87 -3.42 -2.45
CA ALA A 483 12.26 -3.94 -1.23
C ALA A 483 10.85 -4.48 -1.53
N ARG A 484 10.57 -5.72 -1.12
CA ARG A 484 9.27 -6.38 -1.30
C ARG A 484 8.44 -6.31 -0.03
N GLY A 485 7.15 -6.09 -0.20
CA GLY A 485 6.24 -5.78 0.89
C GLY A 485 5.24 -6.90 1.14
N GLU A 486 4.30 -6.60 2.03
CA GLU A 486 3.11 -7.41 2.25
C GLU A 486 2.37 -7.76 0.95
N ILE A 487 2.23 -6.81 0.03
CA ILE A 487 1.55 -7.01 -1.26
C ILE A 487 2.23 -8.09 -2.10
N ALA A 488 3.57 -8.17 -2.09
CA ALA A 488 4.29 -9.24 -2.79
C ALA A 488 3.99 -10.62 -2.19
N LEU A 489 3.89 -10.72 -0.86
CA LEU A 489 3.49 -11.96 -0.18
C LEU A 489 2.03 -12.32 -0.48
N ILE A 490 1.15 -11.34 -0.57
CA ILE A 490 -0.27 -11.53 -0.92
C ILE A 490 -0.40 -12.11 -2.31
N VAL A 491 0.24 -11.48 -3.31
CA VAL A 491 0.20 -11.96 -4.69
C VAL A 491 0.82 -13.36 -4.78
N ALA A 492 1.91 -13.65 -4.06
CA ALA A 492 2.48 -14.99 -4.00
C ALA A 492 1.50 -16.02 -3.44
N GLN A 493 0.79 -15.71 -2.35
CA GLN A 493 -0.20 -16.61 -1.75
C GLN A 493 -1.42 -16.83 -2.64
N LEU A 494 -1.93 -15.78 -3.28
CA LEU A 494 -2.99 -15.91 -4.27
C LEU A 494 -2.54 -16.74 -5.48
N ALA A 495 -1.25 -16.68 -5.83
CA ALA A 495 -0.64 -17.49 -6.87
C ALA A 495 -0.27 -18.91 -6.45
N ARG A 496 -0.47 -19.28 -5.18
CA ARG A 496 -0.12 -20.62 -4.68
C ARG A 496 -0.74 -21.76 -5.51
N PRO A 497 -2.02 -21.74 -5.90
CA PRO A 497 -2.60 -22.80 -6.73
C PRO A 497 -1.90 -22.94 -8.09
N LEU A 498 -1.48 -21.82 -8.71
CA LEU A 498 -0.71 -21.84 -9.95
C LEU A 498 0.70 -22.39 -9.76
N LEU A 499 1.32 -22.05 -8.64
CA LEU A 499 2.69 -22.43 -8.36
C LEU A 499 2.78 -23.92 -8.03
N LEU A 500 1.82 -24.47 -7.28
CA LEU A 500 1.79 -25.89 -6.91
C LEU A 500 1.34 -26.84 -8.04
N GLY A 501 0.73 -26.32 -9.10
CA GLY A 501 0.05 -27.16 -10.09
C GLY A 501 -1.27 -27.73 -9.54
N ALA A 502 -2.15 -28.26 -10.40
CA ALA A 502 -3.54 -28.60 -10.08
C ALA A 502 -3.77 -29.74 -9.05
N SER A 503 -2.77 -30.12 -8.26
CA SER A 503 -2.89 -31.13 -7.21
C SER A 503 -3.36 -30.47 -5.90
N SER A 504 -4.65 -30.60 -5.61
CA SER A 504 -5.34 -30.09 -4.42
C SER A 504 -5.01 -30.83 -3.11
N THR A 505 -4.03 -31.73 -3.10
CA THR A 505 -3.64 -32.50 -1.92
C THR A 505 -2.27 -32.02 -1.41
N ILE A 506 -2.28 -31.22 -0.34
CA ILE A 506 -1.07 -30.75 0.34
C ILE A 506 -0.41 -31.95 1.04
N GLN A 507 0.58 -32.57 0.40
CA GLN A 507 1.51 -33.47 1.06
C GLN A 507 2.86 -32.76 1.20
N VAL A 508 3.24 -32.48 2.45
CA VAL A 508 4.51 -31.84 2.80
C VAL A 508 5.66 -32.74 2.30
N GLY A 509 6.49 -32.22 1.39
CA GLY A 509 7.70 -32.91 0.89
C GLY A 509 7.66 -33.41 -0.56
N THR A 510 6.62 -33.14 -1.35
CA THR A 510 6.62 -33.44 -2.80
C THR A 510 7.20 -32.28 -3.63
N THR A 511 7.78 -32.60 -4.80
CA THR A 511 8.42 -31.64 -5.73
C THR A 511 7.53 -30.50 -6.20
N ASP A 512 6.23 -30.57 -5.92
CA ASP A 512 5.21 -29.63 -6.37
C ASP A 512 5.27 -28.29 -5.62
N GLU A 513 5.86 -28.25 -4.41
CA GLU A 513 6.02 -27.00 -3.65
C GLU A 513 7.28 -26.18 -4.02
N GLU A 514 8.17 -26.72 -4.86
CA GLU A 514 9.44 -26.08 -5.23
C GLU A 514 9.29 -24.64 -5.78
N PRO A 515 8.47 -24.36 -6.81
CA PRO A 515 8.38 -23.02 -7.40
C PRO A 515 7.81 -22.00 -6.41
N PHE A 516 6.87 -22.41 -5.56
CA PHE A 516 6.34 -21.55 -4.50
C PHE A 516 7.41 -21.20 -3.48
N ALA A 517 8.18 -22.19 -3.01
CA ALA A 517 9.27 -21.97 -2.06
C ALA A 517 10.40 -21.08 -2.63
N ILE A 518 10.74 -21.23 -3.92
CA ILE A 518 11.71 -20.34 -4.61
C ILE A 518 11.22 -18.89 -4.60
N VAL A 519 9.94 -18.65 -4.88
CA VAL A 519 9.35 -17.30 -4.89
C VAL A 519 9.39 -16.69 -3.49
N ILE A 520 9.01 -17.44 -2.45
CA ILE A 520 9.07 -16.96 -1.06
C ILE A 520 10.50 -16.61 -0.66
N TRP A 521 11.50 -17.45 -0.97
CA TRP A 521 12.91 -17.14 -0.75
C TRP A 521 13.32 -15.84 -1.43
N ALA A 522 12.91 -15.65 -2.69
CA ALA A 522 13.25 -14.46 -3.43
C ALA A 522 12.59 -13.19 -2.87
N ILE A 523 11.36 -13.27 -2.36
CA ILE A 523 10.69 -12.17 -1.67
C ILE A 523 11.49 -11.79 -0.41
N LEU A 524 11.79 -12.76 0.46
CA LEU A 524 12.52 -12.53 1.71
C LEU A 524 13.89 -11.90 1.47
N VAL A 525 14.68 -12.45 0.54
CA VAL A 525 16.01 -11.94 0.21
C VAL A 525 15.93 -10.55 -0.42
N SER A 526 14.95 -10.29 -1.29
CA SER A 526 14.77 -8.96 -1.90
C SER A 526 14.33 -7.90 -0.89
N THR A 527 13.48 -8.25 0.08
CA THR A 527 13.09 -7.33 1.17
C THR A 527 14.28 -6.91 2.01
N VAL A 528 15.06 -7.88 2.50
CA VAL A 528 16.25 -7.61 3.32
C VAL A 528 17.31 -6.88 2.50
N GLY A 529 17.58 -7.35 1.28
CA GLY A 529 18.57 -6.76 0.38
C GLY A 529 18.24 -5.31 -0.01
N GLY A 530 16.97 -5.01 -0.29
CA GLY A 530 16.52 -3.65 -0.59
C GLY A 530 16.69 -2.71 0.61
N ALA A 531 16.26 -3.13 1.80
CA ALA A 531 16.37 -2.32 3.01
C ALA A 531 17.83 -2.01 3.39
N LEU A 532 18.68 -3.05 3.40
CA LEU A 532 20.11 -2.89 3.66
C LEU A 532 20.78 -2.02 2.59
N GLY A 533 20.42 -2.21 1.32
CA GLY A 533 20.95 -1.43 0.21
C GLY A 533 20.71 0.07 0.41
N VAL A 534 19.46 0.47 0.62
CA VAL A 534 19.09 1.89 0.82
C VAL A 534 19.81 2.46 2.05
N GLY A 535 19.82 1.71 3.16
CA GLY A 535 20.51 2.14 4.39
C GLY A 535 22.01 2.38 4.19
N LEU A 536 22.70 1.46 3.52
CA LEU A 536 24.13 1.58 3.22
C LEU A 536 24.44 2.74 2.27
N LEU A 537 23.59 2.96 1.26
CA LEU A 537 23.74 4.05 0.31
C LEU A 537 23.62 5.41 1.00
N LEU A 538 22.57 5.61 1.80
CA LEU A 538 22.36 6.85 2.55
C LEU A 538 23.44 7.07 3.61
N GLY A 539 23.88 6.01 4.29
CA GLY A 539 24.99 6.07 5.24
C GLY A 539 26.35 6.37 4.58
N SER A 540 26.52 6.03 3.30
CA SER A 540 27.70 6.43 2.51
C SER A 540 27.67 7.91 2.14
N TRP A 541 26.49 8.45 1.85
CA TRP A 541 26.34 9.87 1.50
C TRP A 541 26.64 10.77 2.70
N ARG A 542 26.03 10.46 3.86
CA ARG A 542 26.26 11.20 5.10
C ARG A 542 27.75 11.26 5.48
N ARG A 543 28.47 10.14 5.38
CA ARG A 543 29.92 10.07 5.65
C ARG A 543 30.78 10.86 4.67
N LYS A 544 30.32 11.09 3.44
CA LYS A 544 31.04 11.94 2.46
C LYS A 544 30.78 13.40 2.74
N ASP A 545 29.56 13.76 3.12
CA ASP A 545 29.19 15.14 3.43
C ASP A 545 29.89 15.61 4.73
N GLU A 546 30.00 14.75 5.75
CA GLU A 546 30.78 15.00 6.99
C GLU A 546 32.30 15.13 6.77
N LYS A 547 32.85 14.62 5.65
CA LYS A 547 34.28 14.78 5.32
C LYS A 547 34.57 16.05 4.51
N LEU A 548 33.53 16.71 4.01
CA LEU A 548 33.61 17.92 3.19
C LEU A 548 33.29 19.18 4.01
N SER A 549 32.66 19.03 5.18
CA SER A 549 32.51 20.03 6.25
C SER A 549 33.70 20.03 7.19
#